data_AF-A0A7W0NWM9-F1
#
_entry.id   AF-A0A7W0NWM9-F1
#
_cell.length_a   1.000
_cell.length_b   1.000
_cell.length_c   1.000
_cell.angle_alpha   90.00
_cell.angle_beta   90.00
_cell.angle_gamma   90.00
#
_symmetry.space_group_name_H-M   'P 1'
#
loop_
_entity.id
_entity.type
_entity.pdbx_description
1 polymer ?
#
loop_
_entity_poly.entity_id
_entity_poly.type
_entity_poly.pdbx_seq_one_letter_code
_entity_poly.pdbx_strand_id
1 'polypeptide(L)'
;MLAATATALELGYELDSIVTGLSTCVGAPGRFERVPHDGGFAIVVDYAHTDDALLNTLKTARELTNGRIITVFGCGGDRDRTKRVPMGRVAAEHSDLVFITSDNPRTEDPLKIIAEIEAGVAPVGTKFRTISDRRDAVYAAVAAASDGDVVIIAGKGHETYQVIGNDKFHFDDREVAAEALSKLKDS
;
A
#
# COMPACT_ATOMS: atom_id res chain seq x y z
N MET A 1 -16.63 2.36 12.15
CA MET A 1 -17.68 1.40 12.57
C MET A 1 -18.50 1.92 13.73
N LEU A 2 -17.90 2.29 14.88
CA LEU A 2 -18.65 2.81 16.05
C LEU A 2 -19.64 3.96 15.74
N ALA A 3 -19.21 4.96 14.95
CA ALA A 3 -20.10 6.05 14.55
C ALA A 3 -21.30 5.55 13.72
N ALA A 4 -21.08 4.64 12.77
CA ALA A 4 -22.15 4.05 11.96
C ALA A 4 -23.11 3.20 12.81
N THR A 5 -22.59 2.43 13.77
CA THR A 5 -23.39 1.70 14.75
C THR A 5 -24.27 2.64 15.57
N ALA A 6 -23.69 3.72 16.11
CA ALA A 6 -24.42 4.70 16.92
C ALA A 6 -25.52 5.38 16.10
N THR A 7 -25.24 5.77 14.85
CA THR A 7 -26.24 6.35 13.95
C THR A 7 -27.36 5.37 13.62
N ALA A 8 -27.04 4.09 13.35
CA ALA A 8 -28.05 3.08 13.05
C ALA A 8 -28.95 2.79 14.27
N LEU A 9 -28.39 2.75 15.47
CA LEU A 9 -29.15 2.64 16.71
C LEU A 9 -30.10 3.85 16.89
N GLU A 10 -29.61 5.07 16.68
CA GLU A 10 -30.43 6.29 16.77
C GLU A 10 -31.56 6.33 15.73
N LEU A 11 -31.33 5.75 14.54
CA LEU A 11 -32.35 5.62 13.49
C LEU A 11 -33.35 4.48 13.75
N GLY A 12 -33.25 3.78 14.88
CA GLY A 12 -34.19 2.73 15.29
C GLY A 12 -33.93 1.36 14.68
N TYR A 13 -32.72 1.10 14.16
CA TYR A 13 -32.36 -0.24 13.71
C TYR A 13 -31.99 -1.13 14.90
N GLU A 14 -32.50 -2.36 14.89
CA GLU A 14 -32.17 -3.38 15.89
C GLU A 14 -30.69 -3.77 15.84
N LEU A 15 -30.10 -4.04 17.02
CA LEU A 15 -28.69 -4.36 17.16
C LEU A 15 -28.28 -5.56 16.31
N ASP A 16 -29.12 -6.61 16.23
CA ASP A 16 -28.85 -7.81 15.42
C ASP A 16 -28.76 -7.50 13.92
N SER A 17 -29.58 -6.56 13.44
CA SER A 17 -29.52 -6.09 12.05
C SER A 17 -28.23 -5.33 11.78
N ILE A 18 -27.80 -4.51 12.74
CA ILE A 18 -26.53 -3.77 12.65
C ILE A 18 -25.34 -4.73 12.66
N VAL A 19 -25.33 -5.73 13.55
CA VAL A 19 -24.27 -6.75 13.61
C VAL A 19 -24.19 -7.53 12.30
N THR A 20 -25.33 -7.93 11.74
CA THR A 20 -25.40 -8.65 10.45
C THR A 20 -24.91 -7.77 9.29
N GLY A 21 -25.27 -6.49 9.28
CA GLY A 21 -24.77 -5.54 8.27
C GLY A 21 -23.26 -5.31 8.38
N LEU A 22 -22.73 -5.23 9.61
CA LEU A 22 -21.31 -5.04 9.84
C LEU A 22 -20.48 -6.30 9.53
N SER A 23 -21.01 -7.49 9.80
CA SER A 23 -20.30 -8.76 9.52
C SER A 23 -20.17 -9.05 8.02
N THR A 24 -21.06 -8.46 7.21
CA THR A 24 -21.05 -8.57 5.74
C THR A 24 -20.40 -7.36 5.06
N CYS A 25 -20.02 -6.35 5.83
CA CYS A 25 -19.38 -5.15 5.31
C CYS A 25 -17.97 -5.47 4.80
N VAL A 26 -17.81 -5.44 3.49
CA VAL A 26 -16.50 -5.43 2.85
C VAL A 26 -15.96 -4.02 2.99
N GLY A 27 -14.74 -3.87 3.52
CA GLY A 27 -14.11 -2.57 3.72
C GLY A 27 -14.10 -1.70 2.45
N ALA A 28 -13.82 -0.41 2.60
CA ALA A 28 -13.77 0.50 1.45
C ALA A 28 -12.67 0.04 0.46
N PRO A 29 -12.96 0.01 -0.86
CA PRO A 29 -11.95 -0.32 -1.87
C PRO A 29 -10.69 0.53 -1.70
N GLY A 30 -9.52 -0.12 -1.73
CA GLY A 30 -8.21 0.50 -1.57
C GLY A 30 -7.93 1.05 -0.17
N ARG A 31 -8.62 0.56 0.88
CA ARG A 31 -8.35 0.87 2.29
C ARG A 31 -8.06 -0.42 3.04
N PHE A 32 -6.78 -0.68 3.28
CA PHE A 32 -6.29 -1.93 3.85
C PHE A 32 -6.92 -3.16 3.16
N GLU A 33 -7.03 -3.12 1.84
CA GLU A 33 -7.74 -4.13 1.04
C GLU A 33 -6.82 -5.33 0.80
N ARG A 34 -7.21 -6.51 1.29
CA ARG A 34 -6.44 -7.74 1.08
C ARG A 34 -6.64 -8.26 -0.34
N VAL A 35 -5.53 -8.55 -1.02
CA VAL A 35 -5.56 -9.27 -2.31
C VAL A 35 -5.69 -10.78 -2.03
N PRO A 36 -6.79 -11.43 -2.43
CA PRO A 36 -7.06 -12.82 -2.09
C PRO A 36 -6.13 -13.77 -2.84
N HIS A 37 -5.51 -14.70 -2.10
CA HIS A 37 -4.73 -15.81 -2.63
C HIS A 37 -4.52 -16.87 -1.55
N ASP A 38 -4.10 -18.07 -1.96
CA ASP A 38 -3.91 -19.24 -1.09
C ASP A 38 -2.48 -19.37 -0.52
N GLY A 39 -1.66 -18.32 -0.65
CA GLY A 39 -0.28 -18.32 -0.20
C GLY A 39 -0.15 -18.15 1.32
N GLY A 40 1.02 -18.50 1.86
CA GLY A 40 1.31 -18.39 3.29
C GLY A 40 1.57 -16.96 3.79
N PHE A 41 1.50 -15.95 2.93
CA PHE A 41 1.73 -14.54 3.25
C PHE A 41 0.50 -13.68 2.91
N ALA A 42 0.51 -12.41 3.28
CA ALA A 42 -0.56 -11.47 2.93
C ALA A 42 -0.07 -10.40 1.95
N ILE A 43 -0.97 -9.96 1.07
CA ILE A 43 -0.78 -8.76 0.25
C ILE A 43 -1.95 -7.82 0.54
N VAL A 44 -1.63 -6.55 0.83
CA VAL A 44 -2.61 -5.51 1.18
C VAL A 44 -2.36 -4.28 0.30
N VAL A 45 -3.42 -3.75 -0.30
CA VAL A 45 -3.41 -2.50 -1.07
C VAL A 45 -4.05 -1.40 -0.24
N ASP A 46 -3.36 -0.27 -0.10
CA ASP A 46 -3.82 0.86 0.70
C ASP A 46 -3.55 2.22 0.04
N TYR A 47 -4.40 3.20 0.32
CA TYR A 47 -4.29 4.56 -0.23
C TYR A 47 -3.38 5.48 0.58
N ALA A 48 -2.68 4.98 1.59
CA ALA A 48 -1.74 5.76 2.37
C ALA A 48 -0.74 6.51 1.47
N HIS A 49 -0.98 7.81 1.31
CA HIS A 49 -0.17 8.73 0.50
C HIS A 49 0.33 9.92 1.33
N THR A 50 0.25 9.81 2.66
CA THR A 50 0.89 10.70 3.64
C THR A 50 1.71 9.84 4.60
N ASP A 51 2.67 10.44 5.27
CA ASP A 51 3.52 9.77 6.27
C ASP A 51 2.71 9.25 7.45
N ASP A 52 1.74 10.02 7.95
CA ASP A 52 0.84 9.57 9.03
C ASP A 52 -0.06 8.40 8.60
N ALA A 53 -0.65 8.46 7.39
CA ALA A 53 -1.46 7.37 6.88
C ALA A 53 -0.62 6.09 6.68
N LEU A 54 0.60 6.24 6.15
CA LEU A 54 1.52 5.12 5.96
C LEU A 54 1.93 4.52 7.31
N LEU A 55 2.23 5.35 8.30
CA LEU A 55 2.55 4.91 9.66
C LEU A 55 1.42 4.06 10.26
N ASN A 56 0.18 4.52 10.14
CA ASN A 56 -0.98 3.80 10.65
C ASN A 56 -1.16 2.45 9.92
N THR A 57 -1.04 2.42 8.60
CA THR A 57 -1.09 1.19 7.80
C THR A 57 0.00 0.20 8.23
N LEU A 58 1.24 0.64 8.42
CA LEU A 58 2.34 -0.24 8.82
C LEU A 58 2.23 -0.73 10.27
N LYS A 59 1.71 0.10 11.18
CA LYS A 59 1.40 -0.34 12.56
C LYS A 59 0.33 -1.42 12.58
N THR A 60 -0.76 -1.23 11.84
CA THR A 60 -1.81 -2.25 11.70
C THR A 60 -1.25 -3.52 11.08
N ALA A 61 -0.40 -3.42 10.04
CA ALA A 61 0.24 -4.58 9.45
C ALA A 61 1.10 -5.35 10.47
N ARG A 62 1.84 -4.63 11.33
CA ARG A 62 2.68 -5.24 12.38
C ARG A 62 1.87 -5.98 13.44
N GLU A 63 0.68 -5.51 13.78
CA GLU A 63 -0.22 -6.22 14.71
C GLU A 63 -0.74 -7.54 14.14
N LEU A 64 -0.77 -7.68 12.80
CA LEU A 64 -1.30 -8.84 12.09
C LEU A 64 -0.24 -9.89 11.74
N THR A 65 1.06 -9.57 11.88
CA THR A 65 2.13 -10.50 11.52
C THR A 65 3.34 -10.48 12.45
N ASN A 66 3.89 -11.68 12.67
CA ASN A 66 5.22 -11.89 13.26
C ASN A 66 6.33 -12.03 12.19
N GLY A 67 5.97 -12.09 10.91
CA GLY A 67 6.87 -12.13 9.77
C GLY A 67 7.39 -10.74 9.39
N ARG A 68 7.95 -10.65 8.17
CA ARG A 68 8.48 -9.40 7.63
C ARG A 68 7.35 -8.53 7.09
N ILE A 69 7.51 -7.22 7.24
CA ILE A 69 6.72 -6.22 6.53
C ILE A 69 7.52 -5.75 5.32
N ILE A 70 6.97 -5.95 4.14
CA ILE A 70 7.54 -5.55 2.85
C ILE A 70 6.68 -4.43 2.29
N THR A 71 7.22 -3.23 2.15
CA THR A 71 6.43 -2.04 1.78
C THR A 71 6.81 -1.56 0.39
N VAL A 72 5.83 -1.43 -0.50
CA VAL A 72 5.97 -0.85 -1.84
C VAL A 72 5.25 0.49 -1.85
N PHE A 73 5.95 1.58 -2.14
CA PHE A 73 5.30 2.88 -2.24
C PHE A 73 6.08 3.86 -3.13
N GLY A 74 5.38 4.93 -3.50
CA GLY A 74 5.94 6.07 -4.21
C GLY A 74 5.30 7.36 -3.73
N CYS A 75 5.69 8.49 -4.32
CA CYS A 75 5.04 9.77 -4.09
C CYS A 75 4.59 10.38 -5.42
N GLY A 76 3.49 11.13 -5.38
CA GLY A 76 3.04 11.90 -6.53
C GLY A 76 3.98 13.06 -6.87
N GLY A 77 4.20 13.30 -8.16
CA GLY A 77 4.81 14.53 -8.67
C GLY A 77 3.81 15.68 -8.78
N ASP A 78 4.31 16.89 -9.02
CA ASP A 78 3.58 18.17 -9.08
C ASP A 78 2.67 18.41 -7.86
N ARG A 79 3.09 17.88 -6.72
CA ARG A 79 2.35 17.92 -5.45
C ARG A 79 3.30 18.21 -4.30
N ASP A 80 2.79 18.06 -3.08
CA ASP A 80 3.55 18.24 -1.86
C ASP A 80 4.82 17.37 -1.84
N ARG A 81 5.96 18.03 -1.97
CA ARG A 81 7.31 17.44 -1.90
C ARG A 81 7.75 17.24 -0.46
N THR A 82 7.19 17.99 0.49
CA THR A 82 7.64 18.01 1.89
C THR A 82 7.40 16.68 2.59
N LYS A 83 6.43 15.89 2.12
CA LYS A 83 6.13 14.55 2.63
C LYS A 83 7.07 13.44 2.13
N ARG A 84 7.86 13.64 1.06
CA ARG A 84 8.66 12.57 0.42
C ARG A 84 9.67 11.96 1.38
N VAL A 85 10.45 12.81 2.05
CA VAL A 85 11.45 12.40 3.05
C VAL A 85 10.78 11.79 4.30
N PRO A 86 9.77 12.42 4.94
CA PRO A 86 9.03 11.81 6.04
C PRO A 86 8.42 10.44 5.71
N MET A 87 7.80 10.28 4.54
CA MET A 87 7.25 8.99 4.11
C MET A 87 8.35 7.94 3.94
N GLY A 88 9.49 8.31 3.35
CA GLY A 88 10.69 7.47 3.30
C GLY A 88 11.12 6.96 4.67
N ARG A 89 11.26 7.89 5.63
CA ARG A 89 11.64 7.55 7.00
C ARG A 89 10.64 6.61 7.67
N VAL A 90 9.35 6.91 7.60
CA VAL A 90 8.28 6.07 8.18
C VAL A 90 8.29 4.67 7.58
N ALA A 91 8.41 4.55 6.25
CA ALA A 91 8.49 3.27 5.59
C ALA A 91 9.68 2.45 6.12
N ALA A 92 10.85 3.09 6.24
CA ALA A 92 12.06 2.43 6.71
C ALA A 92 11.98 2.02 8.19
N GLU A 93 11.44 2.87 9.06
CA GLU A 93 11.34 2.61 10.51
C GLU A 93 10.36 1.47 10.84
N HIS A 94 9.36 1.24 9.98
CA HIS A 94 8.26 0.31 10.26
C HIS A 94 8.16 -0.88 9.30
N SER A 95 9.15 -1.06 8.41
CA SER A 95 9.22 -2.19 7.48
C SER A 95 10.56 -2.90 7.57
N ASP A 96 10.60 -4.16 7.17
CA ASP A 96 11.83 -4.96 7.09
C ASP A 96 12.50 -4.86 5.71
N LEU A 97 11.70 -4.56 4.67
CA LEU A 97 12.15 -4.32 3.31
C LEU A 97 11.27 -3.25 2.64
N VAL A 98 11.90 -2.27 2.01
CA VAL A 98 11.22 -1.17 1.32
C VAL A 98 11.49 -1.21 -0.17
N PHE A 99 10.46 -1.13 -1.00
CA PHE A 99 10.53 -0.90 -2.44
C PHE A 99 10.03 0.51 -2.74
N ILE A 100 10.95 1.34 -3.23
CA ILE A 100 10.64 2.71 -3.64
C ILE A 100 10.43 2.71 -5.15
N THR A 101 9.28 3.23 -5.57
CA THR A 101 8.86 3.20 -6.98
C THR A 101 8.16 4.48 -7.40
N SER A 102 7.90 4.61 -8.70
CA SER A 102 6.97 5.60 -9.23
C SER A 102 5.55 5.34 -8.75
N ASP A 103 4.82 6.42 -8.47
CA ASP A 103 3.37 6.44 -8.26
C ASP A 103 2.74 7.26 -9.40
N ASN A 104 2.28 8.48 -9.15
CA ASN A 104 1.77 9.39 -10.17
C ASN A 104 2.80 10.50 -10.41
N PRO A 105 3.88 10.27 -11.18
CA PRO A 105 4.96 11.23 -11.35
C PRO A 105 4.50 12.50 -12.07
N ARG A 106 3.41 12.47 -12.84
CA ARG A 106 2.92 13.61 -13.63
C ARG A 106 4.06 14.17 -14.49
N THR A 107 4.35 15.46 -14.42
CA THR A 107 5.39 16.09 -15.24
C THR A 107 6.78 16.04 -14.60
N GLU A 108 6.90 15.57 -13.34
CA GLU A 108 8.19 15.37 -12.68
C GLU A 108 8.89 14.09 -13.16
N ASP A 109 10.21 14.12 -13.12
CA ASP A 109 11.06 12.94 -13.36
C ASP A 109 10.88 11.94 -12.19
N PRO A 110 10.39 10.71 -12.45
CA PRO A 110 10.20 9.70 -11.42
C PRO A 110 11.46 9.41 -10.60
N LEU A 111 12.64 9.43 -11.23
CA LEU A 111 13.90 9.14 -10.54
C LEU A 111 14.27 10.23 -9.53
N LYS A 112 13.90 11.49 -9.79
CA LYS A 112 14.09 12.58 -8.82
C LYS A 112 13.19 12.44 -7.61
N ILE A 113 11.92 12.07 -7.83
CA ILE A 113 10.98 11.79 -6.74
C ILE A 113 11.52 10.65 -5.88
N ILE A 114 11.98 9.57 -6.50
CA ILE A 114 12.53 8.42 -5.80
C ILE A 114 13.76 8.81 -4.99
N ALA A 115 14.70 9.57 -5.55
CA ALA A 115 15.88 10.03 -4.83
C ALA A 115 15.53 10.88 -3.59
N GLU A 116 14.46 11.69 -3.66
CA GLU A 116 13.95 12.45 -2.51
C GLU A 116 13.36 11.55 -1.42
N ILE A 117 12.70 10.45 -1.79
CA ILE A 117 12.19 9.46 -0.83
C ILE A 117 13.35 8.69 -0.21
N GLU A 118 14.33 8.27 -1.02
CA GLU A 118 15.54 7.57 -0.57
C GLU A 118 16.30 8.34 0.51
N ALA A 119 16.34 9.67 0.42
CA ALA A 119 16.96 10.53 1.43
C ALA A 119 16.32 10.38 2.83
N GLY A 120 15.06 9.93 2.91
CA GLY A 120 14.41 9.58 4.17
C GLY A 120 14.64 8.13 4.61
N VAL A 121 14.83 7.21 3.66
CA VAL A 121 15.04 5.77 3.92
C VAL A 121 16.47 5.47 4.35
N ALA A 122 17.46 6.00 3.62
CA ALA A 122 18.87 5.64 3.77
C ALA A 122 19.43 5.87 5.18
N PRO A 123 19.11 6.96 5.91
CA PRO A 123 19.62 7.18 7.25
C PRO A 123 19.14 6.16 8.30
N VAL A 124 18.02 5.47 8.06
CA VAL A 124 17.44 4.49 9.00
C VAL A 124 18.19 3.15 8.95
N GLY A 125 18.80 2.82 7.81
CA GLY A 125 19.58 1.59 7.62
C GLY A 125 18.76 0.34 7.28
N THR A 126 17.44 0.48 7.08
CA THR A 126 16.57 -0.60 6.60
C THR A 126 16.93 -1.00 5.17
N LYS A 127 16.77 -2.29 4.83
CA LYS A 127 16.98 -2.76 3.47
C LYS A 127 15.96 -2.13 2.53
N PHE A 128 16.43 -1.55 1.42
CA PHE A 128 15.54 -1.01 0.41
C PHE A 128 16.03 -1.31 -1.00
N ARG A 129 15.10 -1.25 -1.95
CA ARG A 129 15.34 -1.38 -3.39
C ARG A 129 14.58 -0.28 -4.12
N THR A 130 15.18 0.21 -5.18
CA THR A 130 14.58 1.21 -6.05
C THR A 130 14.31 0.62 -7.42
N ILE A 131 13.04 0.65 -7.82
CA ILE A 131 12.58 0.16 -9.12
C ILE A 131 11.59 1.20 -9.62
N SER A 132 11.92 1.92 -10.70
CA SER A 132 11.09 3.03 -11.17
C SER A 132 9.74 2.57 -11.72
N ASP A 133 9.70 1.41 -12.37
CA ASP A 133 8.45 0.83 -12.86
C ASP A 133 7.66 0.22 -11.71
N ARG A 134 6.41 0.67 -11.54
CA ARG A 134 5.56 0.26 -10.42
C ARG A 134 5.15 -1.21 -10.51
N ARG A 135 4.93 -1.73 -11.71
CA ARG A 135 4.58 -3.14 -11.90
C ARG A 135 5.75 -4.03 -11.50
N ASP A 136 6.96 -3.68 -11.94
CA ASP A 136 8.17 -4.42 -11.59
C ASP A 136 8.49 -4.34 -10.09
N ALA A 137 8.23 -3.19 -9.44
CA ALA A 137 8.39 -3.04 -8.00
C ALA A 137 7.42 -3.96 -7.22
N VAL A 138 6.14 -3.99 -7.61
CA VAL A 138 5.14 -4.88 -7.00
C VAL A 138 5.52 -6.34 -7.23
N TYR A 139 5.93 -6.72 -8.45
CA TYR A 139 6.37 -8.08 -8.75
C TYR A 139 7.57 -8.49 -7.89
N ALA A 140 8.57 -7.63 -7.78
CA ALA A 140 9.75 -7.90 -6.97
C ALA A 140 9.44 -8.01 -5.48
N ALA A 141 8.47 -7.25 -4.97
CA ALA A 141 8.03 -7.32 -3.58
C ALA A 141 7.26 -8.60 -3.28
N VAL A 142 6.32 -8.97 -4.15
CA VAL A 142 5.56 -10.23 -4.03
C VAL A 142 6.49 -11.43 -4.13
N ALA A 143 7.47 -11.42 -5.04
CA ALA A 143 8.48 -12.48 -5.15
C ALA A 143 9.46 -12.54 -3.97
N ALA A 144 9.64 -11.44 -3.23
CA ALA A 144 10.49 -11.41 -2.04
C ALA A 144 9.78 -11.92 -0.78
N ALA A 145 8.45 -12.06 -0.81
CA ALA A 145 7.64 -12.50 0.31
C ALA A 145 7.84 -14.00 0.61
N SER A 146 7.75 -14.36 1.88
CA SER A 146 7.80 -15.73 2.38
C SER A 146 6.66 -15.96 3.36
N ASP A 147 6.39 -17.21 3.71
CA ASP A 147 5.31 -17.56 4.63
C ASP A 147 5.36 -16.74 5.93
N GLY A 148 4.21 -16.19 6.31
CA GLY A 148 4.04 -15.27 7.42
C GLY A 148 4.27 -13.81 7.08
N ASP A 149 4.90 -13.45 5.96
CA ASP A 149 5.15 -12.05 5.62
C ASP A 149 3.88 -11.27 5.25
N VAL A 150 3.97 -9.95 5.27
CA VAL A 150 2.94 -9.03 4.79
C VAL A 150 3.55 -8.06 3.78
N VAL A 151 3.01 -8.03 2.58
CA VAL A 151 3.33 -7.06 1.53
C VAL A 151 2.30 -5.94 1.56
N ILE A 152 2.74 -4.71 1.81
CA ILE A 152 1.92 -3.50 1.80
C ILE A 152 2.21 -2.73 0.51
N ILE A 153 1.21 -2.56 -0.35
CA ILE A 153 1.28 -1.72 -1.55
C ILE A 153 0.51 -0.44 -1.28
N ALA A 154 1.24 0.65 -1.06
CA ALA A 154 0.69 1.93 -0.61
C ALA A 154 0.70 3.00 -1.72
N GLY A 155 -0.17 4.00 -1.56
CA GLY A 155 -0.23 5.24 -2.35
C GLY A 155 -1.48 5.36 -3.19
N LYS A 156 -1.79 4.35 -4.03
CA LYS A 156 -2.87 4.43 -5.03
C LYS A 156 -4.21 3.92 -4.55
N GLY A 157 -4.23 2.93 -3.64
CA GLY A 157 -5.47 2.37 -3.11
C GLY A 157 -6.41 1.89 -4.21
N HIS A 158 -7.53 2.60 -4.41
CA HIS A 158 -8.55 2.27 -5.40
C HIS A 158 -8.34 2.96 -6.76
N GLU A 159 -7.28 3.77 -6.92
CA GLU A 159 -6.96 4.39 -8.20
C GLU A 159 -6.54 3.31 -9.21
N THR A 160 -7.27 3.25 -10.32
CA THR A 160 -7.04 2.29 -11.42
C THR A 160 -6.24 2.89 -12.58
N TYR A 161 -5.46 3.94 -12.32
CA TYR A 161 -4.66 4.61 -13.32
C TYR A 161 -3.35 5.16 -12.76
N GLN A 162 -2.35 5.28 -13.62
CA GLN A 162 -1.09 5.96 -13.35
C GLN A 162 -0.97 7.20 -14.24
N VAL A 163 -0.58 8.34 -13.66
CA VAL A 163 -0.41 9.60 -14.41
C VAL A 163 1.06 9.83 -14.76
N ILE A 164 1.38 9.82 -16.05
CA ILE A 164 2.72 10.11 -16.59
C ILE A 164 2.59 11.25 -17.60
N GLY A 165 3.30 12.35 -17.37
CA GLY A 165 3.05 13.62 -18.05
C GLY A 165 1.63 14.11 -17.74
N ASN A 166 0.84 14.29 -18.80
CA ASN A 166 -0.57 14.67 -18.72
C ASN A 166 -1.52 13.50 -19.03
N ASP A 167 -0.98 12.32 -19.31
CA ASP A 167 -1.73 11.16 -19.75
C ASP A 167 -2.02 10.20 -18.60
N LYS A 168 -3.18 9.53 -18.67
CA LYS A 168 -3.59 8.50 -17.73
C LYS A 168 -3.47 7.13 -18.40
N PHE A 169 -2.67 6.27 -17.80
CA PHE A 169 -2.50 4.88 -18.23
C PHE A 169 -3.24 3.97 -17.26
N HIS A 170 -3.89 2.91 -17.76
CA HIS A 170 -4.54 1.91 -16.91
C HIS A 170 -3.50 1.24 -16.01
N PHE A 171 -3.74 1.28 -14.70
CA PHE A 171 -2.88 0.67 -13.70
C PHE A 171 -3.63 0.49 -12.40
N ASP A 172 -3.89 -0.76 -12.00
CA ASP A 172 -4.49 -1.11 -10.72
C ASP A 172 -3.53 -1.97 -9.91
N ASP A 173 -3.14 -1.52 -8.72
CA ASP A 173 -2.24 -2.25 -7.81
C ASP A 173 -2.78 -3.64 -7.47
N ARG A 174 -4.10 -3.82 -7.42
CA ARG A 174 -4.75 -5.10 -7.09
C ARG A 174 -4.62 -6.10 -8.24
N GLU A 175 -4.84 -5.62 -9.47
CA GLU A 175 -4.66 -6.44 -10.67
C GLU A 175 -3.20 -6.86 -10.80
N VAL A 176 -2.27 -5.91 -10.63
CA VAL A 176 -0.83 -6.16 -10.71
C VAL A 176 -0.36 -7.13 -9.62
N ALA A 177 -0.87 -7.01 -8.38
CA ALA A 177 -0.57 -7.97 -7.32
C ALA A 177 -1.08 -9.39 -7.65
N ALA A 178 -2.28 -9.51 -8.23
CA ALA A 178 -2.83 -10.79 -8.67
C ALA A 178 -2.04 -11.40 -9.85
N GLU A 179 -1.57 -10.57 -10.78
CA GLU A 179 -0.66 -10.99 -11.85
C GLU A 179 0.65 -11.53 -11.28
N ALA A 180 1.23 -10.84 -10.29
CA ALA A 180 2.48 -11.24 -9.64
C ALA A 180 2.36 -12.63 -9.00
N LEU A 181 1.25 -12.87 -8.29
CA LEU A 181 0.92 -14.15 -7.68
C LEU A 181 0.77 -15.27 -8.72
N SER A 182 0.16 -14.98 -9.86
CA SER A 182 -0.02 -15.96 -10.94
C SER A 182 1.35 -16.42 -11.48
N LYS A 183 2.28 -15.48 -11.69
CA LYS A 183 3.64 -15.79 -12.16
C LYS A 183 4.45 -16.63 -11.18
N LEU A 184 4.23 -16.48 -9.88
CA LEU A 184 4.89 -17.29 -8.86
C LEU A 184 4.43 -18.75 -8.89
N LYS A 185 3.18 -19.03 -9.28
CA LYS A 185 2.67 -20.41 -9.40
C LYS A 185 3.24 -21.14 -10.61
N ASP A 186 3.65 -20.40 -11.64
CA ASP A 186 4.19 -20.93 -12.89
C ASP A 186 5.72 -21.15 -12.86
N SER A 187 6.40 -20.79 -11.75
CA SER A 187 7.86 -20.89 -11.55
C SER A 187 8.23 -22.07 -10.65
#